data_AF-A0A934BGK6-F1
#
_entry.id   AF-A0A934BGK6-F1
#
_cell.length_a   1.000
_cell.length_b   1.000
_cell.length_c   1.000
_cell.angle_alpha   90.00
_cell.angle_beta   90.00
_cell.angle_gamma   90.00
#
_symmetry.space_group_name_H-M   'P 1'
#
loop_
_entity.id
_entity.type
_entity.pdbx_description
1 polymer ?
#
loop_
_entity_poly.entity_id
_entity_poly.type
_entity_poly.pdbx_seq_one_letter_code
_entity_poly.pdbx_strand_id
1 'polypeptide(L)'
;MITTDILIVGGGIIGLSIAREIYNRQPDLNITLIEKEATVACHASGRNSGVLHAGFYYTPDSLKSRFTVEGNKLLTDYCLKNNLSINRCGKVVVAKDEKELDGIFELKRRGDTNGVDLELIDEKRLEELEPNARTFDKAL
;
A
#
# COMPACT_ATOMS: atom_id res chain seq x y z
N MET A 1 -16.63 -23.90 26.79
CA MET A 1 -15.37 -23.12 26.81
C MET A 1 -14.67 -23.40 25.49
N ILE A 2 -14.27 -22.37 24.76
CA ILE A 2 -13.50 -22.55 23.52
C ILE A 2 -12.03 -22.62 23.92
N THR A 3 -11.33 -23.68 23.50
CA THR A 3 -9.89 -23.82 23.64
C THR A 3 -9.27 -23.67 22.25
N THR A 4 -8.22 -22.86 22.13
CA THR A 4 -7.57 -22.55 20.86
C THR A 4 -6.06 -22.49 21.07
N ASP A 5 -5.29 -22.82 20.05
CA ASP A 5 -3.83 -22.72 20.09
C ASP A 5 -3.38 -21.27 19.93
N ILE A 6 -4.05 -20.51 19.06
CA ILE A 6 -3.76 -19.11 18.77
C ILE A 6 -5.04 -18.28 18.85
N LEU A 7 -5.02 -17.24 19.68
CA LEU A 7 -6.06 -16.23 19.77
C LEU A 7 -5.59 -14.93 19.09
N ILE A 8 -6.37 -14.44 18.14
CA ILE A 8 -6.16 -13.15 17.48
C ILE A 8 -7.29 -12.20 17.89
N VAL A 9 -6.91 -11.03 18.41
CA VAL A 9 -7.86 -10.00 18.84
C VAL A 9 -7.88 -8.86 17.83
N GLY A 10 -8.98 -8.73 17.09
CA GLY A 10 -9.21 -7.71 16.07
C GLY A 10 -9.38 -8.30 14.67
N GLY A 11 -10.57 -8.13 14.10
CA GLY A 11 -10.96 -8.51 12.73
C GLY A 11 -10.67 -7.42 11.69
N GLY A 12 -9.57 -6.69 11.86
CA GLY A 12 -9.04 -5.80 10.82
C GLY A 12 -8.19 -6.58 9.80
N ILE A 13 -7.70 -5.88 8.77
CA ILE A 13 -6.85 -6.48 7.73
C ILE A 13 -5.59 -7.13 8.30
N ILE A 14 -5.03 -6.55 9.38
CA ILE A 14 -3.85 -7.10 10.05
C ILE A 14 -4.17 -8.44 10.71
N GLY A 15 -5.21 -8.49 11.56
CA GLY A 15 -5.60 -9.72 12.26
C GLY A 15 -5.99 -10.83 11.29
N LEU A 16 -6.76 -10.52 10.25
CA LEU A 16 -7.14 -11.48 9.21
C LEU A 16 -5.93 -11.97 8.40
N SER A 17 -4.99 -11.08 8.06
CA SER A 17 -3.78 -11.47 7.32
C SER A 17 -2.88 -12.37 8.15
N ILE A 18 -2.74 -12.09 9.45
CA ILE A 18 -2.01 -12.95 10.39
C ILE A 18 -2.68 -14.33 10.50
N ALA A 19 -4.00 -14.36 10.71
CA ALA A 19 -4.76 -15.62 10.80
C ALA A 19 -4.57 -16.48 9.55
N ARG A 20 -4.71 -15.85 8.37
CA ARG A 20 -4.53 -16.50 7.07
C ARG A 20 -3.12 -17.04 6.90
N GLU A 21 -2.09 -16.26 7.25
CA GLU A 21 -0.70 -16.68 7.07
C GLU A 21 -0.33 -17.84 7.99
N ILE A 22 -0.79 -17.80 9.25
CA ILE A 22 -0.60 -18.91 10.18
C ILE A 22 -1.30 -20.16 9.67
N TYR A 23 -2.58 -20.05 9.25
CA TYR A 23 -3.33 -21.17 8.70
C TYR A 23 -2.63 -21.81 7.49
N ASN A 24 -2.09 -21.01 6.58
CA ASN A 24 -1.36 -21.52 5.41
C ASN A 24 -0.08 -22.27 5.78
N ARG A 25 0.60 -21.89 6.87
CA ARG A 25 1.87 -22.51 7.31
C ARG A 25 1.66 -23.68 8.26
N GLN A 26 0.62 -23.63 9.08
CA GLN A 26 0.34 -24.55 10.17
C GLN A 26 -1.16 -24.86 10.22
N PRO A 27 -1.67 -25.63 9.25
CA PRO A 27 -3.11 -25.88 9.11
C PRO A 27 -3.71 -26.69 10.27
N ASP A 28 -2.88 -27.37 11.07
CA ASP A 28 -3.31 -28.17 12.22
C ASP A 28 -3.59 -27.32 13.48
N LEU A 29 -3.18 -26.06 13.51
CA LEU A 29 -3.44 -25.18 14.66
C LEU A 29 -4.87 -24.66 14.65
N ASN A 30 -5.52 -24.72 15.82
CA ASN A 30 -6.81 -24.10 16.04
C ASN A 30 -6.61 -22.60 16.27
N ILE A 31 -7.07 -21.80 15.31
CA ILE A 31 -6.99 -20.33 15.35
C ILE A 31 -8.38 -19.77 15.64
N THR A 32 -8.50 -19.01 16.71
CA THR A 32 -9.70 -18.23 17.02
C THR A 32 -9.41 -16.75 16.79
N LEU A 33 -10.20 -16.10 15.95
CA LEU A 33 -10.19 -14.64 15.81
C LEU A 33 -11.45 -14.08 16.46
N ILE A 34 -11.28 -13.07 17.32
CA ILE A 34 -12.39 -12.33 17.91
C ILE A 34 -12.38 -10.88 17.42
N GLU A 35 -13.55 -10.35 17.13
CA GLU A 35 -13.80 -8.96 16.77
C GLU A 35 -14.94 -8.45 17.67
N LYS A 36 -14.82 -7.21 18.15
CA LYS A 36 -15.84 -6.60 19.02
C LYS A 36 -17.07 -6.17 18.22
N GLU A 37 -16.89 -5.85 16.95
CA GLU A 37 -17.98 -5.47 16.03
C GLU A 37 -18.71 -6.70 15.47
N ALA A 38 -19.94 -6.49 14.98
CA ALA A 38 -20.75 -7.55 14.39
C ALA A 38 -20.16 -8.12 13.09
N THR A 39 -19.33 -7.34 12.39
CA THR A 39 -18.62 -7.75 11.17
C THR A 39 -17.18 -7.27 11.18
N VAL A 40 -16.33 -7.92 10.39
CA VAL A 40 -14.92 -7.55 10.24
C VAL A 40 -14.75 -6.19 9.55
N ALA A 41 -13.55 -5.60 9.68
CA ALA A 41 -13.12 -4.38 9.00
C ALA A 41 -13.97 -3.12 9.22
N CYS A 42 -14.80 -3.05 10.27
CA CYS A 42 -15.65 -1.88 10.55
C CYS A 42 -14.91 -0.56 10.89
N HIS A 43 -13.62 -0.65 11.22
CA HIS A 43 -12.76 0.47 11.64
C HIS A 43 -11.78 0.87 10.52
N ALA A 44 -10.50 1.12 10.85
CA ALA A 44 -9.50 1.66 9.92
C ALA A 44 -9.35 0.85 8.62
N SER A 45 -9.47 -0.48 8.68
CA SER A 45 -9.37 -1.35 7.49
C SER A 45 -10.51 -1.16 6.48
N GLY A 46 -11.70 -0.75 6.92
CA GLY A 46 -12.82 -0.39 6.03
C GLY A 46 -12.93 1.12 5.78
N ARG A 47 -12.08 1.94 6.41
CA ARG A 47 -12.12 3.41 6.34
C ARG A 47 -10.75 3.98 5.98
N ASN A 48 -10.26 3.61 4.80
CA ASN A 48 -9.03 4.13 4.21
C ASN A 48 -9.23 4.38 2.71
N SER A 49 -8.24 4.96 2.05
CA SER A 49 -8.30 5.32 0.63
C SER A 49 -8.25 4.12 -0.32
N GLY A 50 -7.96 2.91 0.16
CA GLY A 50 -7.81 1.70 -0.67
C GLY A 50 -6.59 1.72 -1.59
N VAL A 51 -5.64 2.64 -1.38
CA VAL A 51 -4.47 2.81 -2.24
C VAL A 51 -3.42 1.74 -1.96
N LEU A 52 -3.03 1.01 -3.01
CA LEU A 52 -1.82 0.21 -3.02
C LEU A 52 -0.61 1.14 -3.22
N HIS A 53 -0.04 1.60 -2.11
CA HIS A 53 1.11 2.51 -2.14
C HIS A 53 2.34 1.83 -2.75
N ALA A 54 3.06 2.52 -3.65
CA ALA A 54 4.21 1.98 -4.35
C ALA A 54 5.52 1.95 -3.51
N GLY A 55 5.61 2.74 -2.44
CA GLY A 55 6.73 2.67 -1.47
C GLY A 55 7.80 3.76 -1.58
N PHE A 56 7.62 4.77 -2.44
CA PHE A 56 8.62 5.83 -2.65
C PHE A 56 8.60 7.00 -1.66
N TYR A 57 7.56 7.11 -0.81
CA TYR A 57 7.46 8.19 0.20
C TYR A 57 8.35 7.97 1.42
N TYR A 58 8.63 6.72 1.75
CA TYR A 58 9.24 6.36 3.03
C TYR A 58 10.75 6.44 2.95
N THR A 59 11.37 6.83 4.07
CA THR A 59 12.82 6.79 4.23
C THR A 59 13.35 5.40 3.89
N PRO A 60 14.43 5.31 3.09
CA PRO A 60 15.09 4.05 2.79
C PRO A 60 15.45 3.26 4.05
N ASP A 61 15.53 1.95 3.90
CA ASP A 61 15.87 0.97 4.95
C ASP A 61 14.89 0.89 6.14
N SER A 62 13.82 1.68 6.14
CA SER A 62 12.78 1.58 7.15
C SER A 62 11.92 0.33 6.92
N LEU A 63 11.40 -0.26 8.00
CA LEU A 63 10.41 -1.34 7.89
C LEU A 63 9.19 -0.93 7.04
N LYS A 64 8.79 0.34 7.10
CA LYS A 64 7.70 0.86 6.26
C LYS A 64 8.05 0.81 4.77
N SER A 65 9.25 1.25 4.38
CA SER A 65 9.68 1.18 2.97
C SER A 65 9.68 -0.26 2.48
N ARG A 66 10.35 -1.16 3.21
CA ARG A 66 10.45 -2.58 2.89
C ARG A 66 9.09 -3.25 2.80
N PHE A 67 8.26 -3.13 3.83
CA PHE A 67 6.94 -3.77 3.87
C PHE A 67 5.95 -3.16 2.89
N THR A 68 6.11 -1.89 2.50
CA THR A 68 5.24 -1.30 1.47
C THR A 68 5.56 -1.89 0.10
N VAL A 69 6.83 -1.95 -0.29
CA VAL A 69 7.24 -2.49 -1.59
C VAL A 69 6.88 -3.97 -1.68
N GLU A 70 7.25 -4.76 -0.66
CA GLU A 70 6.93 -6.19 -0.59
C GLU A 70 5.42 -6.43 -0.50
N GLY A 71 4.73 -5.70 0.38
CA GLY A 71 3.29 -5.81 0.59
C GLY A 71 2.46 -5.40 -0.62
N ASN A 72 2.90 -4.39 -1.38
CA ASN A 72 2.25 -4.01 -2.65
C ASN A 72 2.26 -5.18 -3.64
N LYS A 73 3.43 -5.81 -3.83
CA LYS A 73 3.58 -6.98 -4.70
C LYS A 73 2.69 -8.14 -4.24
N LEU A 74 2.80 -8.54 -2.97
CA LEU A 74 2.04 -9.66 -2.42
C LEU A 74 0.52 -9.44 -2.49
N LEU A 75 0.06 -8.22 -2.21
CA LEU A 75 -1.36 -7.89 -2.27
C LEU A 75 -1.86 -7.80 -3.71
N THR A 76 -1.05 -7.28 -4.64
CA THR A 76 -1.36 -7.32 -6.07
C THR A 76 -1.54 -8.75 -6.55
N ASP A 77 -0.59 -9.64 -6.23
CA ASP A 77 -0.64 -11.05 -6.61
C ASP A 77 -1.86 -11.75 -5.99
N TYR A 78 -2.16 -11.45 -4.72
CA TYR A 78 -3.34 -11.97 -4.04
C TYR A 78 -4.63 -11.53 -4.74
N CYS A 79 -4.76 -10.25 -5.06
CA CYS A 79 -5.93 -9.72 -5.76
C CYS A 79 -6.10 -10.35 -7.13
N LEU A 80 -5.03 -10.46 -7.93
CA LEU A 80 -5.07 -11.10 -9.25
C LEU A 80 -5.48 -12.58 -9.14
N LYS A 81 -4.88 -13.34 -8.21
CA LYS A 81 -5.19 -14.76 -8.00
C LYS A 81 -6.65 -15.00 -7.60
N ASN A 82 -7.25 -14.08 -6.86
CA ASN A 82 -8.62 -14.20 -6.35
C ASN A 82 -9.65 -13.40 -7.17
N ASN A 83 -9.28 -12.89 -8.36
CA ASN A 83 -10.13 -12.06 -9.21
C ASN A 83 -10.73 -10.84 -8.49
N LEU A 84 -9.95 -10.21 -7.60
CA LEU A 84 -10.31 -8.96 -6.95
C LEU A 84 -9.88 -7.78 -7.82
N SER A 85 -10.74 -6.76 -7.91
CA SER A 85 -10.49 -5.58 -8.74
C SER A 85 -9.33 -4.74 -8.22
N ILE A 86 -8.41 -4.37 -9.11
CA ILE A 86 -7.39 -3.35 -8.87
C ILE A 86 -7.58 -2.26 -9.93
N ASN A 87 -7.79 -1.02 -9.51
CA ASN A 87 -7.74 0.12 -10.42
C ASN A 87 -6.27 0.49 -10.69
N ARG A 88 -5.77 0.22 -11.89
CA ARG A 88 -4.39 0.53 -12.30
C ARG A 88 -4.28 1.95 -12.87
N CYS A 89 -4.76 2.93 -12.12
CA CYS A 89 -4.77 4.33 -12.55
C CYS A 89 -3.42 5.04 -12.41
N GLY A 90 -2.42 4.42 -11.77
CA GLY A 90 -1.17 5.09 -11.43
C GLY A 90 -1.34 6.16 -10.35
N LYS A 91 -0.28 6.93 -10.13
CA LYS A 91 -0.24 8.08 -9.22
C LYS A 91 0.75 9.09 -9.78
N VAL A 92 0.39 10.37 -9.70
CA VAL A 92 1.30 11.49 -9.94
C VAL A 92 1.48 12.31 -8.65
N VAL A 93 2.68 12.85 -8.45
CA VAL A 93 3.00 13.84 -7.43
C VAL A 93 3.46 15.11 -8.14
N VAL A 94 2.76 16.21 -7.88
CA VAL A 94 3.02 17.50 -8.52
C VAL A 94 3.70 18.45 -7.54
N ALA A 95 4.56 19.32 -8.05
CA ALA A 95 5.09 20.48 -7.34
C ALA A 95 4.18 21.68 -7.61
N LYS A 96 3.73 22.36 -6.56
CA LYS A 96 2.91 23.56 -6.69
C LYS A 96 3.74 24.79 -7.10
N ASP A 97 4.98 24.86 -6.64
CA ASP A 97 5.91 25.93 -6.92
C ASP A 97 7.36 25.41 -6.89
N GLU A 98 8.30 26.30 -7.22
CA GLU A 98 9.74 25.99 -7.29
C GLU A 98 10.29 25.36 -6.01
N LYS A 99 9.76 25.70 -4.83
CA LYS A 99 10.28 25.21 -3.54
C LYS A 99 9.92 23.75 -3.30
N GLU A 100 8.89 23.23 -3.97
CA GLU A 100 8.47 21.83 -3.85
C GLU A 100 9.23 20.90 -4.81
N LEU A 101 10.01 21.42 -5.77
CA LEU A 101 10.81 20.63 -6.70
C LEU A 101 11.85 19.76 -5.98
N ASP A 102 12.51 20.29 -4.95
CA ASP A 102 13.45 19.53 -4.13
C ASP A 102 12.77 18.30 -3.50
N GLY A 103 11.49 18.43 -3.13
CA GLY A 103 10.67 17.33 -2.64
C GLY A 103 10.42 16.26 -3.70
N ILE A 104 10.15 16.65 -4.94
CA ILE A 104 9.98 15.74 -6.08
C ILE A 104 11.26 14.93 -6.33
N PHE A 105 12.41 15.60 -6.39
CA PHE A 105 13.69 14.92 -6.60
C PHE A 105 14.08 14.00 -5.44
N GLU A 106 13.79 14.39 -4.20
CA GLU A 106 14.00 13.54 -3.03
C GLU A 106 13.09 12.29 -3.07
N LEU A 107 11.83 12.43 -3.46
CA LEU A 107 10.92 11.29 -3.64
C LEU A 107 11.41 10.34 -4.74
N LYS A 108 11.92 10.87 -5.86
CA LYS A 108 12.53 10.05 -6.91
C LYS A 108 13.73 9.27 -6.37
N ARG A 109 14.64 9.94 -5.67
CA ARG A 109 15.83 9.32 -5.07
C ARG A 109 15.46 8.21 -4.08
N ARG A 110 14.44 8.43 -3.23
CA ARG A 110 13.93 7.42 -2.30
C ARG A 110 13.32 6.23 -3.04
N GLY A 111 12.49 6.49 -4.05
CA GLY A 111 11.90 5.43 -4.88
C GLY A 111 12.96 4.56 -5.53
N ASP A 112 13.98 5.17 -6.14
CA ASP A 112 15.10 4.45 -6.76
C ASP A 112 15.83 3.57 -5.74
N THR A 113 16.09 4.12 -4.55
CA THR A 113 16.74 3.37 -3.46
C THR A 113 15.85 2.22 -2.97
N ASN A 114 14.54 2.42 -2.92
CA ASN A 114 13.56 1.41 -2.50
C ASN A 114 13.21 0.41 -3.61
N GLY A 115 13.77 0.55 -4.82
CA GLY A 115 13.49 -0.32 -5.97
C GLY A 115 12.10 -0.12 -6.57
N VAL A 116 11.55 1.10 -6.48
CA VAL A 116 10.26 1.47 -7.05
C VAL A 116 10.47 2.09 -8.43
N ASP A 117 9.75 1.58 -9.42
CA ASP A 117 9.77 2.15 -10.78
C ASP A 117 9.02 3.49 -10.80
N LEU A 118 9.73 4.56 -11.14
CA LEU A 118 9.26 5.94 -11.13
C LEU A 118 9.83 6.71 -12.32
N GLU A 119 9.04 7.64 -12.85
CA GLU A 119 9.40 8.47 -13.99
C GLU A 119 9.29 9.95 -13.60
N LEU A 120 10.36 10.73 -13.81
CA LEU A 120 10.23 12.20 -13.76
C LEU A 120 9.66 12.68 -15.08
N ILE A 121 8.57 13.44 -15.01
CA ILE A 121 7.85 13.95 -16.18
C ILE A 121 7.78 15.48 -16.16
N ASP A 122 7.70 16.10 -17.34
CA ASP A 122 7.47 17.54 -17.49
C ASP A 122 5.98 17.89 -17.56
N GLU A 123 5.64 19.18 -17.67
CA GLU A 123 4.24 19.62 -17.70
C GLU A 123 3.46 19.05 -18.90
N LYS A 124 4.13 18.90 -20.05
CA LYS A 124 3.50 18.37 -21.26
C LYS A 124 3.12 16.91 -21.06
N ARG A 125 4.03 16.10 -20.54
CA ARG A 125 3.76 14.68 -20.27
C ARG A 125 2.72 14.50 -19.17
N LEU A 126 2.69 15.38 -18.16
CA LEU A 126 1.62 15.39 -17.16
C LEU A 126 0.25 15.66 -17.78
N GLU A 127 0.14 16.63 -18.70
CA GLU A 127 -1.13 16.94 -19.38
C GLU A 127 -1.65 15.76 -20.22
N GLU A 128 -0.75 14.97 -20.82
CA GLU A 128 -1.11 13.74 -21.53
C GLU A 128 -1.67 12.64 -20.59
N LEU A 129 -1.17 12.57 -19.35
CA LEU A 129 -1.55 11.55 -18.36
C LEU A 129 -2.78 11.95 -17.53
N GLU A 130 -2.84 13.21 -17.08
CA GLU A 130 -3.93 13.77 -16.29
C GLU A 130 -4.15 15.26 -16.67
N PRO A 131 -5.06 15.56 -17.60
CA PRO A 131 -5.23 16.90 -18.17
C PRO A 131 -5.74 17.95 -17.17
N ASN A 132 -6.27 17.52 -16.01
CA ASN A 132 -6.72 18.44 -14.96
C ASN A 132 -5.63 18.75 -13.92
N ALA A 133 -4.48 18.07 -13.97
CA ALA A 133 -3.37 18.32 -13.06
C ALA A 133 -2.44 19.42 -13.60
N ARG A 134 -1.76 20.11 -12.69
CA ARG A 134 -0.72 21.10 -13.00
C ARG A 134 0.45 20.86 -12.07
N THR A 135 1.65 21.07 -12.59
CA THR A 135 2.91 21.03 -11.83
C THR A 135 3.78 22.19 -12.25
N PHE A 136 4.67 22.62 -11.37
CA PHE A 136 5.75 23.54 -11.68
C PHE A 136 6.94 22.73 -12.20
N ASP A 137 7.29 22.83 -13.49
CA ASP A 137 8.46 22.23 -14.18
C ASP A 137 8.53 20.68 -14.20
N LYS A 138 8.42 20.01 -13.05
CA LYS A 138 8.55 18.56 -12.91
C LYS A 138 7.46 17.97 -12.05
N ALA A 139 7.02 16.76 -12.40
CA ALA A 139 6.21 15.87 -11.59
C ALA A 139 6.85 14.48 -11.55
N LEU A 140 6.34 13.62 -10.67
CA LEU A 140 6.80 12.25 -10.45
C LEU A 140 5.64 11.25 -10.48
#